data_AF-A0A8C5N067-F1
#
_entry.id   AF-A0A8C5N067-F1
#
_cell.length_a   1.000
_cell.length_b   1.000
_cell.length_c   1.000
_cell.angle_alpha   90.00
_cell.angle_beta   90.00
_cell.angle_gamma   90.00
#
_symmetry.space_group_name_H-M   'P 1'
#
loop_
_entity.id
_entity.type
_entity.pdbx_description
1 polymer ?
#
loop_
_entity_poly.entity_id
_entity_poly.type
_entity_poly.pdbx_seq_one_letter_code
_entity_poly.pdbx_strand_id
1 'polypeptide(L)'
;MKFAPTTHMNLFDVYIDLQKFQKNLCLKKYFLKNPIERPNIFQFYQHTNLKEKSTFFPKSLISQEINTFEQMIMSDLGKFKTSTKSNNLTRKEREALKELTSNDKIEIKPADKGGGTVIMSAEYYKDESNRILNDQGTYKKLNKNPGKDIQERFTRYLEEGHSLGILNDQEFKYLKIEHPRTPVFYFLPKIHKDPVRPPGRPIISGVGSVSSRVSEYIDHQLQRFVTNTMAHLKDTSEILNILNDIGWESDLLLVTSDVQSLYTIIRHTNGIEATEHFLKKNDTLQPEQIVFILEGIRLILENNNFYYQNDFYIQLNGTAMGTRFAPSYANLFMAFWEESFLSNYRSNLVCYKRYIDDIFLIWKGGINTLQSFLQELDQNGRGIKLITP
;
A
#
# COMPACT_ATOMS: atom_id res chain seq x y z
N MET A 1 8.27 -16.63 -4.54
CA MET A 1 9.58 -16.77 -5.20
C MET A 1 9.54 -15.97 -6.51
N LYS A 2 10.29 -14.86 -6.65
CA LYS A 2 10.34 -14.03 -7.88
C LYS A 2 11.61 -14.28 -8.72
N PHE A 3 12.09 -15.51 -8.74
CA PHE A 3 13.19 -15.90 -9.61
C PHE A 3 12.70 -16.95 -10.59
N ALA A 4 12.41 -16.51 -11.82
CA ALA A 4 12.29 -17.39 -12.97
C ALA A 4 13.60 -17.27 -13.75
N PRO A 5 14.39 -18.35 -13.91
CA PRO A 5 15.62 -18.28 -14.69
C PRO A 5 15.29 -17.90 -16.14
N THR A 6 15.77 -16.75 -16.59
CA THR A 6 15.67 -16.34 -18.00
C THR A 6 16.63 -17.18 -18.83
N THR A 7 16.14 -17.85 -19.87
CA THR A 7 16.93 -18.73 -20.73
C THR A 7 17.87 -17.97 -21.69
N HIS A 8 17.70 -16.65 -21.80
CA HIS A 8 18.50 -15.79 -22.67
C HIS A 8 19.33 -14.83 -21.83
N MET A 9 20.65 -14.97 -21.91
CA MET A 9 21.58 -13.97 -21.40
C MET A 9 21.50 -12.75 -22.32
N ASN A 10 20.93 -11.65 -21.82
CA ASN A 10 20.94 -10.38 -22.52
C ASN A 10 22.21 -9.61 -22.11
N LEU A 11 23.17 -9.50 -23.03
CA LEU A 11 24.44 -8.80 -22.78
C LEU A 11 24.22 -7.33 -22.37
N PHE A 12 23.13 -6.69 -22.82
CA PHE A 12 22.79 -5.33 -22.41
C PHE A 12 22.36 -5.27 -20.94
N ASP A 13 21.56 -6.23 -20.47
CA ASP A 13 21.15 -6.30 -19.06
C ASP A 13 22.36 -6.58 -18.17
N VAL A 14 23.26 -7.46 -18.60
CA VAL A 14 24.52 -7.73 -17.91
C VAL A 14 25.39 -6.47 -17.83
N TYR A 15 25.50 -5.71 -18.91
CA TYR A 15 26.22 -4.44 -18.91
C TYR A 15 25.59 -3.43 -17.95
N ILE A 16 24.25 -3.31 -17.93
CA ILE A 16 23.54 -2.46 -16.98
C ILE A 16 23.85 -2.87 -15.53
N ASP A 17 23.86 -4.17 -15.25
CA ASP A 17 24.12 -4.67 -13.89
C ASP A 17 25.58 -4.46 -13.47
N LEU A 18 26.53 -4.59 -14.40
CA LEU A 18 27.93 -4.20 -14.19
C LEU A 18 28.06 -2.71 -13.88
N GLN A 19 27.39 -1.85 -14.64
CA GLN A 19 27.39 -0.40 -14.37
C GLN A 19 26.78 -0.06 -13.00
N LYS A 20 25.69 -0.74 -12.58
CA LYS A 20 25.14 -0.61 -11.22
C LYS A 20 26.13 -1.06 -10.17
N PHE A 21 26.81 -2.18 -10.38
CA PHE A 21 27.82 -2.71 -9.48
C PHE A 21 28.98 -1.73 -9.30
N GLN A 22 29.51 -1.19 -10.40
CA GLN A 22 30.54 -0.14 -10.38
C GLN A 22 30.08 1.09 -9.61
N LYS A 23 28.89 1.60 -9.92
CA LYS A 23 28.29 2.73 -9.20
C LYS A 23 28.24 2.46 -7.70
N ASN A 24 27.79 1.28 -7.28
CA ASN A 24 27.70 0.91 -5.86
C ASN A 24 29.08 0.88 -5.17
N LEU A 25 30.11 0.33 -5.82
CA LEU A 25 31.47 0.32 -5.29
C LEU A 25 32.05 1.73 -5.18
N CYS A 26 31.89 2.55 -6.22
CA CYS A 26 32.36 3.94 -6.22
C CYS A 26 31.65 4.76 -5.15
N LEU A 27 30.35 4.56 -4.94
CA LEU A 27 29.60 5.20 -3.84
C LEU A 27 30.11 4.77 -2.47
N LYS A 28 30.34 3.46 -2.25
CA LYS A 28 30.93 2.97 -0.99
C LYS A 28 32.31 3.58 -0.72
N LYS A 29 33.18 3.62 -1.73
CA LYS A 29 34.51 4.24 -1.65
C LYS A 29 34.44 5.75 -1.40
N TYR A 30 33.49 6.44 -2.05
CA TYR A 30 33.26 7.87 -1.88
C TYR A 30 32.88 8.20 -0.44
N PHE A 31 31.90 7.51 0.14
CA PHE A 31 31.43 7.77 1.50
C PHE A 31 32.35 7.23 2.59
N LEU A 32 33.25 6.28 2.28
CA LEU A 32 34.34 5.91 3.18
C LEU A 32 35.37 7.05 3.30
N LYS A 33 35.68 7.73 2.19
CA LYS A 33 36.62 8.86 2.15
C LYS A 33 36.02 10.18 2.60
N ASN A 34 34.71 10.32 2.40
CA ASN A 34 33.92 11.49 2.78
C ASN A 34 32.82 11.00 3.74
N PRO A 35 33.17 10.64 4.98
CA PRO A 35 32.17 10.28 5.97
C PRO A 35 31.21 11.46 6.09
N ILE A 36 29.93 11.20 5.82
CA ILE A 36 28.91 12.20 6.06
C ILE A 36 28.78 12.30 7.57
N GLU A 37 29.29 13.38 8.18
CA GLU A 37 28.74 13.83 9.44
C GLU A 37 27.27 14.09 9.18
N ARG A 38 26.40 13.19 9.62
CA ARG A 38 24.98 13.49 9.67
C ARG A 38 24.85 14.44 10.85
N PRO A 39 24.63 15.75 10.63
CA PRO A 39 24.25 16.59 11.75
C PRO A 39 23.04 15.91 12.38
N ASN A 40 23.06 15.81 13.71
CA ASN A 40 21.98 15.26 14.49
C ASN A 40 20.84 16.29 14.47
N ILE A 41 20.21 16.48 13.30
CA ILE A 41 19.09 17.41 13.14
C ILE A 41 17.84 16.67 13.60
N PHE A 42 17.77 16.44 14.90
CA PHE A 42 16.50 16.38 15.61
C PHE A 42 16.33 17.71 16.31
N GLN A 43 16.00 18.74 15.53
CA GLN A 43 15.41 19.95 16.07
C GLN A 43 14.06 20.17 15.39
N PHE A 44 13.05 19.64 16.08
CA PHE A 44 11.63 19.97 16.02
C PHE A 44 10.78 19.67 14.77
N TYR A 45 11.33 19.09 13.69
CA TYR A 45 10.51 18.49 12.62
C TYR A 45 11.27 17.39 11.86
N GLN A 46 10.78 16.15 11.88
CA GLN A 46 11.40 15.03 11.19
C GLN A 46 10.89 14.96 9.74
N HIS A 47 11.58 15.66 8.83
CA HIS A 47 11.34 15.50 7.40
C HIS A 47 11.45 14.03 6.98
N THR A 48 10.66 13.66 5.98
CA THR A 48 10.67 12.32 5.43
C THR A 48 12.00 12.04 4.69
N ASN A 49 12.39 10.76 4.60
CA ASN A 49 13.52 10.36 3.75
C ASN A 49 13.12 10.25 2.25
N LEU A 50 11.94 10.78 1.89
CA LEU A 50 11.39 10.69 0.54
C LEU A 50 12.18 11.61 -0.39
N LYS A 51 12.85 11.00 -1.36
CA LYS A 51 13.66 11.72 -2.33
C LYS A 51 13.75 10.95 -3.62
N GLU A 52 13.99 11.69 -4.70
CA GLU A 52 14.32 11.09 -5.97
C GLU A 52 15.57 10.22 -5.85
N LYS A 53 15.59 9.13 -6.62
CA LYS A 53 16.75 8.25 -6.66
C LYS A 53 17.95 9.04 -7.16
N SER A 54 19.01 9.06 -6.36
CA SER A 54 20.21 9.83 -6.70
C SER A 54 20.86 9.33 -8.00
N THR A 55 21.08 10.26 -8.93
CA THR A 55 21.86 10.06 -10.14
C THR A 55 23.36 10.22 -9.88
N PHE A 56 23.77 10.60 -8.66
CA PHE A 56 25.17 10.77 -8.29
C PHE A 56 25.96 9.49 -8.54
N PHE A 57 27.00 9.61 -9.35
CA PHE A 57 27.94 8.55 -9.65
C PHE A 57 29.34 9.15 -9.70
N PRO A 58 30.20 8.92 -8.69
CA PRO A 58 31.54 9.47 -8.65
C PRO A 58 32.47 8.70 -9.60
N LYS A 59 32.34 8.98 -10.90
CA LYS A 59 33.10 8.32 -11.98
C LYS A 59 34.62 8.42 -11.79
N SER A 60 35.10 9.50 -11.17
CA SER A 60 36.52 9.69 -10.86
C SER A 60 37.08 8.66 -9.88
N LEU A 61 36.23 7.93 -9.15
CA LEU A 61 36.65 6.89 -8.21
C LEU A 61 36.67 5.48 -8.82
N ILE A 62 36.31 5.34 -10.10
CA ILE A 62 36.54 4.10 -10.84
C ILE A 62 38.04 3.86 -10.87
N SER A 63 38.49 2.86 -10.13
CA SER A 63 39.90 2.53 -10.05
C SER A 63 40.26 1.45 -11.05
N GLN A 64 41.56 1.28 -11.29
CA GLN A 64 42.05 0.29 -12.23
C GLN A 64 41.57 -1.11 -11.88
N GLU A 65 41.46 -1.44 -10.59
CA GLU A 65 40.98 -2.74 -10.12
C GLU A 65 39.51 -2.99 -10.51
N ILE A 66 38.66 -1.94 -10.47
CA ILE A 66 37.25 -2.03 -10.86
C ILE A 66 37.13 -2.25 -12.38
N ASN A 67 37.93 -1.53 -13.16
CA ASN A 67 37.98 -1.70 -14.62
C ASN A 67 38.51 -3.09 -15.00
N THR A 68 39.58 -3.55 -14.36
CA THR A 68 40.13 -4.89 -14.58
C THR A 68 39.11 -5.96 -14.22
N PHE A 69 38.38 -5.81 -13.10
CA PHE A 69 37.30 -6.73 -12.74
C PHE A 69 36.18 -6.76 -13.78
N GLU A 70 35.72 -5.60 -14.27
CA GLU A 70 34.71 -5.54 -15.35
C GLU A 70 35.22 -6.26 -16.61
N GLN A 71 36.45 -5.99 -17.03
CA GLN A 71 37.06 -6.63 -18.19
C GLN A 71 37.21 -8.14 -18.01
N MET A 72 37.57 -8.61 -16.81
CA MET A 72 37.64 -10.04 -16.49
C MET A 72 36.26 -10.69 -16.57
N ILE A 73 35.23 -10.08 -15.98
CA ILE A 73 33.85 -10.58 -16.07
C ILE A 73 33.41 -10.65 -17.54
N MET A 74 33.63 -9.59 -18.32
CA MET A 74 33.26 -9.57 -19.74
C MET A 74 34.04 -10.60 -20.57
N SER A 75 35.33 -10.80 -20.26
CA SER A 75 36.16 -11.83 -20.88
C SER A 75 35.65 -13.23 -20.54
N ASP A 76 35.34 -13.49 -19.27
CA ASP A 76 34.83 -14.78 -18.80
C ASP A 76 33.44 -15.07 -19.38
N LEU A 77 32.55 -14.07 -19.43
CA LEU A 77 31.28 -14.12 -20.15
C LEU A 77 31.46 -14.46 -21.63
N GLY A 78 32.47 -13.90 -22.29
CA GLY A 78 32.82 -14.25 -23.67
C GLY A 78 33.32 -15.68 -23.84
N LYS A 79 33.93 -16.28 -22.79
CA LYS A 79 34.36 -17.69 -22.77
C LYS A 79 33.21 -18.65 -22.48
N PHE A 80 32.14 -18.19 -21.82
CA PHE A 80 30.93 -18.99 -21.67
C PHE A 80 30.31 -19.21 -23.04
N LYS A 81 30.48 -20.42 -23.58
CA LYS A 81 29.60 -20.88 -24.67
C LYS A 81 28.18 -20.78 -24.16
N THR A 82 27.34 -20.01 -24.84
CA THR A 82 25.89 -20.06 -24.64
C THR A 82 25.47 -21.49 -24.93
N SER A 83 25.38 -22.31 -23.88
CA SER A 83 24.70 -23.58 -23.97
C SER A 83 23.31 -23.24 -24.47
N THR A 84 22.93 -23.81 -25.62
CA THR A 84 21.54 -23.87 -26.04
C THR A 84 20.82 -24.76 -25.04
N LYS A 85 20.63 -24.27 -23.80
CA LYS A 85 19.83 -24.96 -22.82
C LYS A 85 18.45 -25.06 -23.44
N SER A 86 17.97 -26.29 -23.56
CA SER A 86 16.59 -26.56 -23.91
C SER A 86 15.73 -25.70 -23.01
N ASN A 87 14.76 -25.01 -23.61
CA ASN A 87 13.81 -24.22 -22.86
C ASN A 87 13.18 -25.13 -21.78
N ASN A 88 13.01 -24.64 -20.55
CA ASN A 88 12.43 -25.43 -19.45
C ASN A 88 11.00 -25.89 -19.78
N LEU A 89 10.41 -25.28 -20.80
CA LEU A 89 9.13 -25.62 -21.39
C LEU A 89 9.34 -26.31 -22.74
N THR A 90 8.61 -27.39 -22.95
CA THR A 90 8.48 -28.05 -24.24
C THR A 90 8.00 -27.08 -25.32
N ARG A 91 8.15 -27.45 -26.60
CA ARG A 91 7.61 -26.65 -27.71
C ARG A 91 6.09 -26.45 -27.57
N LYS A 92 5.37 -27.53 -27.21
CA LYS A 92 3.92 -27.50 -27.01
C LYS A 92 3.50 -26.56 -25.89
N GLU A 93 4.18 -26.58 -24.74
CA GLU A 93 3.86 -25.65 -23.64
C GLU A 93 4.10 -24.18 -24.01
N ARG A 94 5.15 -23.89 -24.79
CA ARG A 94 5.41 -22.52 -25.27
C ARG A 94 4.39 -22.06 -26.29
N GLU A 95 3.97 -22.94 -27.21
CA GLU A 95 2.88 -22.68 -28.14
C GLU A 95 1.58 -22.42 -27.37
N ALA A 96 1.27 -23.25 -26.37
CA ALA A 96 0.10 -23.08 -25.50
C ALA A 96 0.15 -21.75 -24.71
N LEU A 97 1.30 -21.34 -24.16
CA LEU A 97 1.43 -20.05 -23.47
C LEU A 97 1.22 -18.86 -24.42
N LYS A 98 1.73 -18.95 -25.65
CA LYS A 98 1.50 -17.92 -26.67
C LYS A 98 0.03 -17.83 -27.04
N GLU A 99 -0.62 -18.99 -27.25
CA GLU A 99 -2.05 -19.07 -27.51
C GLU A 99 -2.86 -18.47 -26.36
N LEU A 100 -2.55 -18.85 -25.12
CA LEU A 100 -3.21 -18.34 -23.92
C LEU A 100 -3.04 -16.82 -23.78
N THR A 101 -1.84 -16.29 -24.06
CA THR A 101 -1.55 -14.85 -23.96
C THR A 101 -2.22 -14.04 -25.07
N SER A 102 -2.47 -14.65 -26.23
CA SER A 102 -3.08 -14.00 -27.39
C SER A 102 -4.60 -14.17 -27.47
N ASN A 103 -5.19 -14.96 -26.57
CA ASN A 103 -6.63 -15.21 -26.53
C ASN A 103 -7.36 -14.05 -25.86
N ASP A 104 -8.07 -13.26 -26.66
CA ASP A 104 -8.88 -12.10 -26.24
C ASP A 104 -10.19 -12.47 -25.54
N LYS A 105 -10.57 -13.75 -25.53
CA LYS A 105 -11.78 -14.26 -24.87
C LYS A 105 -11.58 -14.60 -23.41
N ILE A 106 -10.34 -14.56 -22.91
CA ILE A 106 -10.01 -14.89 -21.52
C ILE A 106 -9.28 -13.73 -20.83
N GLU A 107 -9.44 -13.65 -19.52
CA GLU A 107 -8.70 -12.76 -18.65
C GLU A 107 -7.97 -13.61 -17.60
N ILE A 108 -6.70 -13.30 -17.34
CA ILE A 108 -5.85 -14.01 -16.39
C ILE A 108 -5.48 -13.06 -15.24
N LYS A 109 -5.92 -13.37 -14.02
CA LYS A 109 -5.64 -12.58 -12.82
C LYS A 109 -5.10 -13.46 -11.69
N PRO A 110 -4.26 -12.94 -10.79
CA PRO A 110 -3.99 -13.61 -9.53
C PRO A 110 -5.26 -13.65 -8.67
N ALA A 111 -5.45 -14.73 -7.92
CA ALA A 111 -6.52 -14.84 -6.93
C ALA A 111 -6.28 -13.85 -5.78
N ASP A 112 -7.36 -13.38 -5.17
CA ASP A 112 -7.32 -12.46 -4.03
C ASP A 112 -6.62 -13.08 -2.80
N LYS A 113 -6.85 -14.37 -2.54
CA LYS A 113 -6.25 -15.15 -1.45
C LYS A 113 -5.80 -16.52 -1.98
N GLY A 114 -4.79 -17.10 -1.35
CA GLY A 114 -4.31 -18.47 -1.66
C GLY A 114 -3.28 -18.57 -2.80
N GLY A 115 -2.85 -17.46 -3.40
CA GLY A 115 -1.73 -17.45 -4.37
C GLY A 115 -2.02 -18.12 -5.73
N GLY A 116 -3.26 -18.52 -6.00
CA GLY A 116 -3.65 -19.16 -7.25
C GLY A 116 -3.69 -18.20 -8.44
N THR A 117 -3.64 -18.75 -9.65
CA THR A 117 -3.92 -18.04 -10.91
C THR A 117 -5.33 -18.39 -11.38
N VAL A 118 -6.13 -17.39 -11.71
CA VAL A 118 -7.52 -17.54 -12.15
C VAL A 118 -7.61 -17.18 -13.62
N ILE A 119 -8.13 -18.10 -14.42
CA ILE A 119 -8.48 -17.89 -15.83
C ILE A 119 -10.00 -17.81 -15.89
N MET A 120 -10.53 -16.70 -16.40
CA MET A 120 -11.97 -16.49 -16.56
C MET A 120 -12.29 -15.96 -17.95
N SER A 121 -13.54 -16.03 -18.37
CA SER A 121 -13.93 -15.40 -19.63
C SER A 121 -13.81 -13.87 -19.53
N ALA A 122 -13.41 -13.24 -20.63
CA ALA A 122 -13.37 -11.79 -20.74
C ALA A 122 -14.76 -11.17 -20.54
N GLU A 123 -15.81 -11.90 -20.94
CA GLU A 123 -17.22 -11.55 -20.69
C GLU A 123 -17.52 -11.48 -19.19
N TYR A 124 -17.20 -12.52 -18.42
CA TYR A 124 -17.39 -12.53 -16.98
C TYR A 124 -16.62 -11.38 -16.30
N TYR A 125 -15.36 -11.17 -16.70
CA TYR A 125 -14.55 -10.09 -16.15
C TYR A 125 -15.17 -8.72 -16.43
N LYS A 126 -15.71 -8.51 -17.63
CA LYS A 126 -16.42 -7.28 -17.98
C LYS A 126 -17.70 -7.11 -17.17
N ASP A 127 -18.51 -8.16 -17.05
CA ASP A 127 -19.78 -8.12 -16.31
C ASP A 127 -19.57 -7.83 -14.82
N GLU A 128 -18.60 -8.49 -14.19
CA GLU A 128 -18.26 -8.26 -12.78
C GLU A 128 -17.69 -6.85 -12.56
N SER A 129 -16.85 -6.37 -13.49
CA SER A 129 -16.35 -4.98 -13.43
C SER A 129 -17.48 -3.97 -13.53
N ASN A 130 -18.43 -4.19 -14.46
CA ASN A 130 -19.60 -3.33 -14.61
C ASN A 130 -20.50 -3.40 -13.38
N ARG A 131 -20.71 -4.58 -12.80
CA ARG A 131 -21.47 -4.74 -11.56
C ARG A 131 -20.88 -3.90 -10.42
N ILE A 132 -19.55 -3.90 -10.28
CA ILE A 132 -18.84 -3.09 -9.28
C ILE A 132 -18.97 -1.59 -9.59
N LEU A 133 -18.68 -1.18 -10.83
CA LEU A 133 -18.65 0.23 -11.23
C LEU A 133 -20.05 0.87 -11.35
N ASN A 134 -21.10 0.07 -11.43
CA ASN A 134 -22.49 0.54 -11.45
C ASN A 134 -23.04 0.89 -10.06
N ASP A 135 -22.31 0.61 -8.97
CA ASP A 135 -22.68 1.09 -7.64
C ASP A 135 -22.56 2.62 -7.57
N GLN A 136 -23.69 3.31 -7.76
CA GLN A 136 -23.78 4.77 -7.78
C GLN A 136 -23.47 5.41 -6.42
N GLY A 137 -23.49 4.63 -5.32
CA GLY A 137 -23.06 5.11 -4.01
C GLY A 137 -21.55 5.22 -3.87
N THR A 138 -20.81 4.42 -4.63
CA THR A 138 -19.34 4.31 -4.52
C THR A 138 -18.62 4.93 -5.71
N TYR A 139 -19.14 4.78 -6.94
CA TYR A 139 -18.47 5.20 -8.17
C TYR A 139 -19.35 6.08 -9.03
N LYS A 140 -18.69 7.02 -9.73
CA LYS A 140 -19.33 7.87 -10.73
C LYS A 140 -18.50 7.90 -12.00
N LYS A 141 -19.17 7.65 -13.14
CA LYS A 141 -18.58 7.84 -14.47
C LYS A 141 -18.42 9.34 -14.77
N LEU A 142 -17.29 9.71 -15.35
CA LEU A 142 -16.93 11.07 -15.70
C LEU A 142 -17.06 11.29 -17.21
N ASN A 143 -17.44 12.51 -17.59
CA ASN A 143 -17.63 12.89 -19.00
C ASN A 143 -16.32 13.25 -19.71
N LYS A 144 -15.24 13.51 -18.96
CA LYS A 144 -13.93 13.90 -19.49
C LYS A 144 -12.82 13.40 -18.57
N ASN A 145 -11.60 13.32 -19.11
CA ASN A 145 -10.40 13.05 -18.32
C ASN A 145 -10.13 14.20 -17.33
N PRO A 146 -10.15 13.97 -16.01
CA PRO A 146 -9.93 15.03 -15.01
C PRO A 146 -8.44 15.30 -14.72
N GLY A 147 -7.52 14.60 -15.39
CA GLY A 147 -6.10 14.55 -15.00
C GLY A 147 -5.40 15.91 -14.88
N LYS A 148 -5.67 16.86 -15.79
CA LYS A 148 -5.09 18.21 -15.74
C LYS A 148 -5.60 19.00 -14.53
N ASP A 149 -6.93 19.05 -14.37
CA ASP A 149 -7.61 19.74 -13.27
C ASP A 149 -7.12 19.22 -11.90
N ILE A 150 -6.88 17.90 -11.79
CA ILE A 150 -6.35 17.27 -10.58
C ILE A 150 -4.87 17.61 -10.37
N GLN A 151 -4.04 17.54 -11.43
CA GLN A 151 -2.62 17.87 -11.34
C GLN A 151 -2.40 19.33 -10.88
N GLU A 152 -3.22 20.27 -11.35
CA GLU A 152 -3.17 21.67 -10.92
C GLU A 152 -3.53 21.85 -9.44
N ARG A 153 -4.54 21.14 -8.93
CA ARG A 153 -4.92 21.16 -7.50
C ARG A 153 -3.78 20.66 -6.62
N PHE A 154 -3.20 19.50 -6.96
CA PHE A 154 -2.06 18.95 -6.22
C PHE A 154 -0.83 19.85 -6.32
N THR A 155 -0.58 20.48 -7.47
CA THR A 155 0.54 21.41 -7.63
C THR A 155 0.40 22.60 -6.69
N ARG A 156 -0.79 23.23 -6.63
CA ARG A 156 -1.06 24.34 -5.71
C ARG A 156 -0.89 23.94 -4.24
N TYR A 157 -1.43 22.79 -3.86
CA TYR A 157 -1.26 22.23 -2.51
C TYR A 157 0.22 22.05 -2.13
N LEU A 158 1.04 21.52 -3.04
CA LEU A 158 2.47 21.33 -2.79
C LEU A 158 3.22 22.66 -2.74
N GLU A 159 2.86 23.63 -3.58
CA GLU A 159 3.47 24.97 -3.60
C GLU A 159 3.16 25.73 -2.31
N GLU A 160 1.93 25.63 -1.80
CA GLU A 160 1.54 26.17 -0.50
C GLU A 160 2.36 25.55 0.63
N GLY A 161 2.41 24.21 0.71
CA GLY A 161 3.20 23.51 1.73
C GLY A 161 4.69 23.85 1.70
N HIS A 162 5.25 24.07 0.50
CA HIS A 162 6.65 24.51 0.34
C HIS A 162 6.83 25.96 0.81
N SER A 163 5.93 26.87 0.43
CA SER A 163 5.99 28.28 0.84
C SER A 163 5.88 28.48 2.36
N LEU A 164 5.12 27.60 3.03
CA LEU A 164 4.96 27.58 4.48
C LEU A 164 6.11 26.86 5.22
N GLY A 165 7.10 26.33 4.48
CA GLY A 165 8.22 25.58 5.06
C GLY A 165 7.86 24.20 5.61
N ILE A 166 6.64 23.71 5.37
CA ILE A 166 6.17 22.37 5.78
C ILE A 166 6.86 21.29 4.95
N LEU A 167 7.10 21.57 3.67
CA LEU A 167 7.87 20.75 2.76
C LEU A 167 9.24 21.40 2.53
N ASN A 168 10.31 20.62 2.66
CA ASN A 168 11.62 21.07 2.18
C ASN A 168 11.75 20.89 0.65
N ASP A 169 12.80 21.44 0.05
CA ASP A 169 13.05 21.37 -1.40
C ASP A 169 13.09 19.94 -1.96
N GLN A 170 13.65 19.01 -1.18
CA GLN A 170 13.80 17.62 -1.58
C GLN A 170 12.44 16.90 -1.58
N GLU A 171 11.62 17.15 -0.56
CA GLU A 171 10.26 16.64 -0.48
C GLU A 171 9.39 17.25 -1.58
N PHE A 172 9.37 18.58 -1.73
CA PHE A 172 8.60 19.26 -2.77
C PHE A 172 8.92 18.72 -4.17
N LYS A 173 10.22 18.59 -4.49
CA LYS A 173 10.68 18.03 -5.77
C LYS A 173 10.27 16.57 -5.94
N TYR A 174 10.32 15.77 -4.87
CA TYR A 174 9.88 14.38 -4.93
C TYR A 174 8.37 14.29 -5.14
N LEU A 175 7.57 15.03 -4.39
CA LEU A 175 6.11 14.94 -4.42
C LEU A 175 5.52 15.43 -5.75
N LYS A 176 6.15 16.42 -6.40
CA LYS A 176 5.72 16.93 -7.69
C LYS A 176 6.05 15.94 -8.81
N ILE A 177 5.01 15.40 -9.46
CA ILE A 177 5.14 14.51 -10.62
C ILE A 177 4.85 15.31 -11.90
N GLU A 178 5.84 15.46 -12.76
CA GLU A 178 5.71 16.22 -14.02
C GLU A 178 4.80 15.51 -15.04
N HIS A 179 4.95 14.19 -15.16
CA HIS A 179 4.24 13.37 -16.14
C HIS A 179 3.48 12.23 -15.47
N PRO A 180 2.34 12.52 -14.82
CA PRO A 180 1.58 11.54 -14.07
C PRO A 180 0.90 10.54 -15.00
N ARG A 181 0.87 9.27 -14.57
CA ARG A 181 0.06 8.23 -15.21
C ARG A 181 -1.37 8.29 -14.71
N THR A 182 -2.33 8.06 -15.60
CA THR A 182 -3.72 7.86 -15.20
C THR A 182 -3.86 6.54 -14.43
N PRO A 183 -4.47 6.52 -13.23
CA PRO A 183 -4.75 5.28 -12.51
C PRO A 183 -5.66 4.35 -13.31
N VAL A 184 -5.50 3.04 -13.13
CA VAL A 184 -6.28 2.01 -13.86
C VAL A 184 -6.99 1.10 -12.88
N PHE A 185 -8.26 0.80 -13.17
CA PHE A 185 -9.04 -0.18 -12.40
C PHE A 185 -8.79 -1.60 -12.90
N TYR A 186 -8.73 -2.53 -11.95
CA TYR A 186 -8.86 -3.96 -12.18
C TYR A 186 -9.45 -4.61 -10.93
N PHE A 187 -9.80 -5.89 -10.99
CA PHE A 187 -10.18 -6.62 -9.77
C PHE A 187 -9.41 -7.92 -9.60
N LEU A 188 -9.34 -8.38 -8.34
CA LEU A 188 -8.82 -9.69 -7.96
C LEU A 188 -9.97 -10.65 -7.62
N PRO A 189 -10.06 -11.84 -8.20
CA PRO A 189 -11.17 -12.77 -7.93
C PRO A 189 -11.08 -13.39 -6.53
N LYS A 190 -12.16 -13.28 -5.75
CA LYS A 190 -12.29 -13.88 -4.41
C LYS A 190 -12.79 -15.32 -4.48
N ILE A 191 -11.97 -16.23 -5.01
CA ILE A 191 -12.29 -17.67 -5.18
C ILE A 191 -12.65 -18.40 -3.87
N HIS A 192 -12.27 -17.85 -2.72
CA HIS A 192 -12.61 -18.36 -1.39
C HIS A 192 -14.03 -18.00 -0.94
N LYS A 193 -14.73 -17.12 -1.66
CA LYS A 193 -16.14 -16.79 -1.42
C LYS A 193 -17.07 -17.57 -2.37
N ASP A 194 -16.70 -17.66 -3.64
CA ASP A 194 -17.38 -18.48 -4.63
C ASP A 194 -16.34 -19.01 -5.64
N PRO A 195 -16.12 -20.33 -5.75
CA PRO A 195 -15.14 -20.89 -6.67
C PRO A 195 -15.61 -20.90 -8.14
N VAL A 196 -16.91 -20.77 -8.41
CA VAL A 196 -17.50 -20.83 -9.76
C VAL A 196 -17.68 -19.43 -10.34
N ARG A 197 -18.21 -18.49 -9.55
CA ARG A 197 -18.40 -17.08 -9.92
C ARG A 197 -17.80 -16.15 -8.85
N PRO A 198 -16.46 -16.08 -8.78
CA PRO A 198 -15.77 -15.37 -7.70
C PRO A 198 -16.01 -13.86 -7.76
N PRO A 199 -16.59 -13.24 -6.73
CA PRO A 199 -16.76 -11.79 -6.71
C PRO A 199 -15.40 -11.07 -6.74
N GLY A 200 -15.34 -9.91 -7.38
CA GLY A 200 -14.12 -9.13 -7.52
C GLY A 200 -13.78 -8.28 -6.30
N ARG A 201 -12.50 -8.23 -5.92
CA ARG A 201 -11.94 -7.16 -5.08
C ARG A 201 -11.45 -6.03 -5.99
N PRO A 202 -12.10 -4.85 -6.00
CA PRO A 202 -11.66 -3.75 -6.85
C PRO A 202 -10.31 -3.20 -6.38
N ILE A 203 -9.40 -2.93 -7.30
CA ILE A 203 -8.10 -2.30 -7.06
C ILE A 203 -7.89 -1.16 -8.04
N ILE A 204 -7.46 -0.01 -7.51
CA ILE A 204 -7.04 1.13 -8.32
C ILE A 204 -5.51 1.17 -8.34
N SER A 205 -4.92 0.85 -9.49
CA SER A 205 -3.49 0.96 -9.71
C SER A 205 -3.10 2.43 -9.89
N GLY A 206 -2.83 3.11 -8.77
CA GLY A 206 -2.39 4.50 -8.75
C GLY A 206 -0.88 4.72 -8.93
N VAL A 207 -0.07 3.71 -9.22
CA VAL A 207 1.40 3.86 -9.27
C VAL A 207 1.82 4.87 -10.33
N GLY A 208 2.53 5.92 -9.90
CA GLY A 208 2.99 7.01 -10.77
C GLY A 208 1.90 8.02 -11.14
N SER A 209 0.74 7.96 -10.50
CA SER A 209 -0.31 8.97 -10.64
C SER A 209 -0.06 10.19 -9.77
N VAL A 210 -0.80 11.27 -10.03
CA VAL A 210 -0.71 12.56 -9.33
C VAL A 210 -0.71 12.40 -7.81
N SER A 211 -1.62 11.59 -7.27
CA SER A 211 -1.78 11.40 -5.82
C SER A 211 -0.80 10.40 -5.21
N SER A 212 -0.04 9.65 -6.02
CA SER A 212 0.71 8.48 -5.54
C SER A 212 1.83 8.80 -4.56
N ARG A 213 2.61 9.86 -4.82
CA ARG A 213 3.72 10.28 -3.94
C ARG A 213 3.22 11.10 -2.75
N VAL A 214 2.14 11.85 -2.91
CA VAL A 214 1.47 12.51 -1.78
C VAL A 214 0.87 11.47 -0.83
N SER A 215 0.24 10.42 -1.35
CA SER A 215 -0.24 9.28 -0.56
C SER A 215 0.89 8.58 0.22
N GLU A 216 2.08 8.44 -0.37
CA GLU A 216 3.26 7.93 0.33
C GLU A 216 3.74 8.85 1.46
N TYR A 217 3.76 10.16 1.22
CA TYR A 217 4.13 11.15 2.23
C TYR A 217 3.14 11.16 3.38
N ILE A 218 1.85 11.21 3.08
CA ILE A 218 0.79 11.17 4.10
C ILE A 218 0.89 9.88 4.91
N ASP A 219 1.06 8.71 4.27
CA ASP A 219 1.27 7.45 4.99
C ASP A 219 2.43 7.57 5.99
N HIS A 220 3.59 8.06 5.55
CA HIS A 220 4.75 8.26 6.42
C HIS A 220 4.44 9.18 7.61
N GLN A 221 3.66 10.25 7.42
CA GLN A 221 3.22 11.12 8.52
C GLN A 221 2.29 10.38 9.50
N LEU A 222 1.41 9.51 9.00
CA LEU A 222 0.41 8.81 9.79
C LEU A 222 0.96 7.60 10.56
N GLN A 223 1.99 6.92 10.06
CA GLN A 223 2.52 5.66 10.63
C GLN A 223 2.80 5.75 12.13
N ARG A 224 3.45 6.83 12.60
CA ARG A 224 3.78 7.00 14.03
C ARG A 224 2.55 7.06 14.94
N PHE A 225 1.41 7.52 14.42
CA PHE A 225 0.16 7.56 15.17
C PHE A 225 -0.48 6.19 15.21
N VAL A 226 -0.46 5.48 14.08
CA VAL A 226 -0.97 4.10 13.96
C VAL A 226 -0.26 3.18 14.94
N THR A 227 1.08 3.22 14.98
CA THR A 227 1.88 2.34 15.86
C THR A 227 1.66 2.60 17.34
N ASN A 228 1.16 3.79 17.70
CA ASN A 228 0.89 4.18 19.09
C ASN A 228 -0.55 3.84 19.53
N THR A 229 -1.39 3.30 18.63
CA THR A 229 -2.76 2.90 19.00
C THR A 229 -2.78 1.59 19.78
N MET A 230 -3.70 1.45 20.73
CA MET A 230 -3.77 0.30 21.63
C MET A 230 -3.92 -1.04 20.88
N ALA A 231 -4.81 -1.08 19.89
CA ALA A 231 -5.17 -2.30 19.17
C ALA A 231 -4.16 -2.69 18.07
N HIS A 232 -3.19 -1.83 17.75
CA HIS A 232 -2.21 -2.12 16.72
C HIS A 232 -1.37 -3.35 17.06
N LEU A 233 -1.17 -4.21 16.05
CA LEU A 233 -0.22 -5.31 16.05
C LEU A 233 0.79 -5.08 14.93
N LYS A 234 2.06 -5.14 15.27
CA LYS A 234 3.16 -5.04 14.32
C LYS A 234 3.31 -6.28 13.47
N ASP A 235 3.35 -7.45 14.11
CA ASP A 235 3.64 -8.72 13.45
C ASP A 235 3.16 -9.91 14.29
N THR A 236 3.31 -11.13 13.74
CA THR A 236 2.88 -12.37 14.40
C THR A 236 3.68 -12.67 15.68
N SER A 237 4.91 -12.17 15.80
CA SER A 237 5.71 -12.41 17.01
C SER A 237 5.14 -11.63 18.20
N GLU A 238 4.65 -10.41 17.97
CA GLU A 238 4.02 -9.59 19.02
C GLU A 238 2.81 -10.29 19.63
N ILE A 239 1.90 -10.83 18.81
CA ILE A 239 0.72 -11.53 19.33
C ILE A 239 1.10 -12.82 20.08
N LEU A 240 2.10 -13.57 19.61
CA LEU A 240 2.57 -14.76 20.32
C LEU A 240 3.15 -14.43 21.69
N ASN A 241 3.89 -13.32 21.81
CA ASN A 241 4.40 -12.86 23.10
C ASN A 241 3.24 -12.47 24.04
N ILE A 242 2.25 -11.73 23.56
CA ILE A 242 1.06 -11.38 24.33
C ILE A 242 0.35 -12.65 24.84
N LEU A 243 0.20 -13.67 24.00
CA LEU A 243 -0.46 -14.92 24.38
C LEU A 243 0.32 -15.73 25.41
N ASN A 244 1.66 -15.68 25.37
CA ASN A 244 2.51 -16.39 26.33
C ASN A 244 2.45 -15.76 27.74
N ASP A 245 2.17 -14.46 27.82
CA ASP A 245 2.10 -13.72 29.09
C ASP A 245 0.72 -13.82 29.77
N ILE A 246 -0.29 -14.40 29.08
CA ILE A 246 -1.64 -14.53 29.63
C ILE A 246 -1.74 -15.74 30.57
N GLY A 247 -2.22 -15.49 31.79
CA GLY A 247 -2.68 -16.52 32.70
C GLY A 247 -4.01 -17.09 32.23
N TRP A 248 -4.00 -18.30 31.67
CA TRP A 248 -5.20 -18.94 31.13
C TRP A 248 -6.11 -19.45 32.25
N GLU A 249 -7.24 -18.78 32.47
CA GLU A 249 -8.32 -19.16 33.39
C GLU A 249 -9.47 -19.86 32.64
N SER A 250 -10.34 -20.58 33.36
CA SER A 250 -11.44 -21.36 32.76
C SER A 250 -12.59 -20.53 32.17
N ASP A 251 -12.61 -19.22 32.42
CA ASP A 251 -13.65 -18.27 31.98
C ASP A 251 -13.20 -17.37 30.81
N LEU A 252 -12.09 -17.73 30.14
CA LEU A 252 -11.58 -17.01 28.98
C LEU A 252 -12.10 -17.59 27.67
N LEU A 253 -12.63 -16.72 26.81
CA LEU A 253 -13.08 -17.04 25.46
C LEU A 253 -12.14 -16.40 24.45
N LEU A 254 -11.67 -17.20 23.48
CA LEU A 254 -10.96 -16.70 22.32
C LEU A 254 -11.97 -16.34 21.24
N VAL A 255 -11.84 -15.12 20.71
CA VAL A 255 -12.79 -14.59 19.73
C VAL A 255 -12.02 -13.95 18.59
N THR A 256 -12.45 -14.26 17.37
CA THR A 256 -11.99 -13.64 16.14
C THR A 256 -13.16 -12.97 15.46
N SER A 257 -12.95 -11.79 14.88
CA SER A 257 -13.99 -11.05 14.17
C SER A 257 -13.38 -10.32 12.98
N ASP A 258 -14.18 -10.05 11.95
CA ASP A 258 -13.78 -9.30 10.76
C ASP A 258 -14.62 -8.03 10.62
N VAL A 259 -14.01 -6.92 10.20
CA VAL A 259 -14.75 -5.69 9.89
C VAL A 259 -15.25 -5.74 8.45
N GLN A 260 -16.56 -5.74 8.28
CA GLN A 260 -17.17 -5.85 6.94
C GLN A 260 -16.80 -4.67 6.04
N SER A 261 -16.03 -4.96 4.98
CA SER A 261 -15.74 -4.02 3.89
C SER A 261 -15.15 -2.68 4.37
N LEU A 262 -14.24 -2.71 5.34
CA LEU A 262 -13.70 -1.54 6.06
C LEU A 262 -13.41 -0.33 5.14
N TYR A 263 -12.64 -0.51 4.07
CA TYR A 263 -12.22 0.63 3.25
C TYR A 263 -13.38 1.33 2.53
N THR A 264 -14.45 0.62 2.18
CA THR A 264 -15.59 1.22 1.47
C THR A 264 -16.57 1.93 2.40
N ILE A 265 -16.62 1.56 3.68
CA ILE A 265 -17.58 2.14 4.64
C ILE A 265 -17.10 3.45 5.26
N ILE A 266 -15.78 3.72 5.23
CA ILE A 266 -15.21 4.94 5.83
C ILE A 266 -15.66 6.16 5.05
N ARG A 267 -16.65 6.88 5.59
CA ARG A 267 -17.02 8.19 5.09
C ARG A 267 -15.84 9.13 5.24
N HIS A 268 -15.54 9.92 4.20
CA HIS A 268 -14.40 10.84 4.19
C HIS A 268 -14.41 11.76 5.42
N THR A 269 -15.58 12.29 5.79
CA THR A 269 -15.77 13.12 6.99
C THR A 269 -15.33 12.42 8.26
N ASN A 270 -15.78 11.18 8.47
CA ASN A 270 -15.53 10.44 9.71
C ASN A 270 -14.07 9.99 9.82
N GLY A 271 -13.46 9.58 8.71
CA GLY A 271 -12.04 9.19 8.74
C GLY A 271 -11.10 10.40 8.82
N ILE A 272 -11.46 11.56 8.24
CA ILE A 272 -10.73 12.81 8.42
C ILE A 272 -10.82 13.26 9.89
N GLU A 273 -12.02 13.24 10.49
CA GLU A 273 -12.23 13.54 11.92
C GLU A 273 -11.37 12.62 12.81
N ALA A 274 -11.41 11.31 12.56
CA ALA A 274 -10.61 10.34 13.31
C ALA A 274 -9.11 10.64 13.19
N THR A 275 -8.65 10.98 11.99
CA THR A 275 -7.23 11.33 11.78
C THR A 275 -6.87 12.63 12.50
N GLU A 276 -7.71 13.66 12.42
CA GLU A 276 -7.53 14.94 13.09
C GLU A 276 -7.42 14.77 14.61
N HIS A 277 -8.24 13.91 15.22
CA HIS A 277 -8.17 13.58 16.64
C HIS A 277 -6.78 13.10 17.06
N PHE A 278 -6.18 12.17 16.32
CA PHE A 278 -4.83 11.68 16.63
C PHE A 278 -3.72 12.69 16.33
N LEU A 279 -3.87 13.50 15.28
CA LEU A 279 -2.91 14.56 14.96
C LEU A 279 -2.90 15.64 16.06
N LYS A 280 -4.07 16.04 16.58
CA LYS A 280 -4.20 17.06 17.63
C LYS A 280 -3.76 16.58 19.01
N LYS A 281 -3.79 15.27 19.29
CA LYS A 281 -3.23 14.69 20.53
C LYS A 281 -1.71 14.82 20.62
N ASN A 282 -1.04 15.27 19.56
CA ASN A 282 0.41 15.35 19.50
C ASN A 282 0.89 16.79 19.58
N ASP A 283 1.52 17.12 20.71
CA ASP A 283 2.01 18.47 21.00
C ASP A 283 3.20 18.91 20.12
N THR A 284 3.75 18.02 19.29
CA THR A 284 4.90 18.34 18.41
C THR A 284 4.48 18.88 17.05
N LEU A 285 3.23 18.62 16.61
CA LEU A 285 2.73 19.11 15.33
C LEU A 285 2.20 20.54 15.46
N GLN A 286 2.65 21.42 14.57
CA GLN A 286 2.09 22.76 14.46
C GLN A 286 0.71 22.72 13.79
N PRO A 287 -0.21 23.67 14.12
CA PRO A 287 -1.54 23.71 13.53
C PRO A 287 -1.54 23.69 11.99
N GLU A 288 -0.62 24.41 11.37
CA GLU A 288 -0.49 24.49 9.91
C GLU A 288 -0.11 23.13 9.30
N GLN A 289 0.69 22.33 10.00
CA GLN A 289 1.07 20.98 9.57
C GLN A 289 -0.11 20.02 9.66
N ILE A 290 -0.92 20.13 10.71
CA ILE A 290 -2.15 19.33 10.86
C ILE A 290 -3.09 19.65 9.69
N VAL A 291 -3.33 20.93 9.41
CA VAL A 291 -4.17 21.37 8.28
C VAL A 291 -3.61 20.85 6.96
N PHE A 292 -2.31 20.96 6.73
CA PHE A 292 -1.66 20.46 5.52
C PHE A 292 -1.82 18.95 5.32
N ILE A 293 -1.69 18.15 6.38
CA ILE A 293 -1.88 16.68 6.33
C ILE A 293 -3.35 16.34 6.03
N LEU A 294 -4.30 17.00 6.71
CA LEU A 294 -5.73 16.76 6.52
C LEU A 294 -6.20 17.16 5.12
N GLU A 295 -5.69 18.26 4.58
CA GLU A 295 -5.99 18.68 3.20
C GLU A 295 -5.37 17.71 2.18
N GLY A 296 -4.18 17.20 2.43
CA GLY A 296 -3.57 16.14 1.61
C GLY A 296 -4.43 14.87 1.58
N ILE A 297 -4.95 14.44 2.73
CA ILE A 297 -5.89 13.31 2.83
C ILE A 297 -7.17 13.60 2.02
N ARG A 298 -7.77 14.78 2.22
CA ARG A 298 -8.96 15.21 1.49
C ARG A 298 -8.73 15.17 -0.03
N LEU A 299 -7.62 15.75 -0.50
CA LEU A 299 -7.26 15.76 -1.91
C LEU A 299 -7.11 14.35 -2.48
N ILE A 300 -6.48 13.42 -1.75
CA ILE A 300 -6.34 12.04 -2.23
C ILE A 300 -7.71 11.34 -2.30
N LEU A 301 -8.57 11.52 -1.29
CA LEU A 301 -9.89 10.89 -1.20
C LEU A 301 -10.85 11.43 -2.28
N GLU A 302 -10.91 12.75 -2.45
CA GLU A 302 -11.85 13.43 -3.36
C GLU A 302 -11.40 13.38 -4.83
N ASN A 303 -10.14 13.01 -5.11
CA ASN A 303 -9.59 12.94 -6.47
C ASN A 303 -9.10 11.53 -6.83
N ASN A 304 -9.72 10.49 -6.25
CA ASN A 304 -9.42 9.10 -6.61
C ASN A 304 -10.09 8.71 -7.95
N ASN A 305 -9.57 9.27 -9.03
CA ASN A 305 -10.03 9.00 -10.39
C ASN A 305 -9.25 7.85 -11.04
N PHE A 306 -9.89 7.14 -11.97
CA PHE A 306 -9.25 6.04 -12.69
C PHE A 306 -9.89 5.80 -14.04
N TYR A 307 -9.22 4.99 -14.86
CA TYR A 307 -9.63 4.63 -16.21
C TYR A 307 -9.98 3.13 -16.30
N TYR A 308 -11.06 2.81 -17.01
CA TYR A 308 -11.49 1.46 -17.34
C TYR A 308 -12.28 1.46 -18.65
N GLN A 309 -11.97 0.53 -19.58
CA GLN A 309 -12.70 0.33 -20.85
C GLN A 309 -13.09 1.63 -21.59
N ASN A 310 -12.14 2.53 -21.83
CA ASN A 310 -12.34 3.83 -22.51
C ASN A 310 -13.09 4.90 -21.71
N ASP A 311 -13.48 4.62 -20.48
CA ASP A 311 -14.19 5.53 -19.62
C ASP A 311 -13.35 5.95 -18.41
N PHE A 312 -13.66 7.16 -17.90
CA PHE A 312 -13.09 7.67 -16.66
C PHE A 312 -14.11 7.58 -15.55
N TYR A 313 -13.66 7.25 -14.35
CA TYR A 313 -14.46 7.13 -13.16
C TYR A 313 -13.81 7.86 -11.99
N ILE A 314 -14.61 8.13 -10.97
CA ILE A 314 -14.15 8.61 -9.67
C ILE A 314 -14.83 7.81 -8.57
N GLN A 315 -14.09 7.50 -7.51
CA GLN A 315 -14.65 6.93 -6.29
C GLN A 315 -15.15 8.07 -5.39
N LEU A 316 -16.43 8.01 -5.00
CA LEU A 316 -17.10 9.06 -4.22
C LEU A 316 -16.98 8.87 -2.71
N ASN A 317 -16.84 7.63 -2.25
CA ASN A 317 -16.84 7.30 -0.84
C ASN A 317 -15.87 6.16 -0.52
N GLY A 318 -15.46 6.07 0.74
CA GLY A 318 -14.41 5.14 1.16
C GLY A 318 -13.02 5.57 0.71
N THR A 319 -12.05 4.69 0.91
CA THR A 319 -10.69 4.86 0.42
C THR A 319 -10.36 3.84 -0.65
N ALA A 320 -9.54 4.23 -1.63
CA ALA A 320 -9.17 3.38 -2.74
C ALA A 320 -8.31 2.21 -2.27
N MET A 321 -8.69 0.97 -2.59
CA MET A 321 -7.77 -0.15 -2.46
C MET A 321 -6.61 0.04 -3.46
N GLY A 322 -5.38 0.15 -2.94
CA GLY A 322 -4.17 0.37 -3.74
C GLY A 322 -3.47 1.72 -3.50
N THR A 323 -4.11 2.66 -2.80
CA THR A 323 -3.43 3.88 -2.33
C THR A 323 -2.58 3.58 -1.08
N ARG A 324 -1.41 4.21 -0.95
CA ARG A 324 -0.44 3.87 0.10
C ARG A 324 -0.90 4.23 1.50
N PHE A 325 -1.58 5.37 1.68
CA PHE A 325 -2.05 5.81 3.01
C PHE A 325 -3.30 5.09 3.52
N ALA A 326 -4.02 4.33 2.67
CA ALA A 326 -5.30 3.72 3.05
C ALA A 326 -5.21 2.81 4.28
N PRO A 327 -4.19 1.95 4.44
CA PRO A 327 -4.03 1.15 5.65
C PRO A 327 -3.90 2.02 6.90
N SER A 328 -3.06 3.05 6.88
CA SER A 328 -2.88 3.95 8.03
C SER A 328 -4.16 4.71 8.35
N TYR A 329 -4.84 5.22 7.33
CA TYR A 329 -6.12 5.91 7.47
C TYR A 329 -7.21 5.02 8.09
N ALA A 330 -7.33 3.78 7.62
CA ALA A 330 -8.28 2.81 8.16
C ALA A 330 -7.93 2.41 9.61
N ASN A 331 -6.64 2.24 9.92
CA ASN A 331 -6.19 1.99 11.29
C ASN A 331 -6.58 3.12 12.25
N LEU A 332 -6.39 4.38 11.86
CA LEU A 332 -6.76 5.52 12.72
C LEU A 332 -8.27 5.64 12.87
N PHE A 333 -9.04 5.40 11.81
CA PHE A 333 -10.49 5.35 11.89
C PHE A 333 -10.99 4.29 12.90
N MET A 334 -10.44 3.07 12.83
CA MET A 334 -10.77 2.01 13.77
C MET A 334 -10.32 2.35 15.20
N ALA A 335 -9.10 2.87 15.36
CA ALA A 335 -8.57 3.27 16.66
C ALA A 335 -9.43 4.36 17.34
N PHE A 336 -9.94 5.31 16.58
CA PHE A 336 -10.82 6.35 17.11
C PHE A 336 -12.14 5.77 17.63
N TRP A 337 -12.73 4.83 16.88
CA TRP A 337 -13.92 4.11 17.34
C TRP A 337 -13.61 3.24 18.57
N GLU A 338 -12.47 2.56 18.59
CA GLU A 338 -11.98 1.71 19.68
C GLU A 338 -11.85 2.47 21.01
N GLU A 339 -11.34 3.71 20.98
CA GLU A 339 -11.24 4.54 22.18
C GLU A 339 -12.59 4.77 22.89
N SER A 340 -13.71 4.68 22.16
CA SER A 340 -15.05 4.94 22.71
C SER A 340 -15.63 3.79 23.53
N PHE A 341 -15.19 2.54 23.30
CA PHE A 341 -15.76 1.37 23.98
C PHE A 341 -14.75 0.56 24.79
N LEU A 342 -13.47 0.53 24.40
CA LEU A 342 -12.47 -0.33 25.06
C LEU A 342 -12.32 0.01 26.56
N SER A 343 -12.53 1.27 26.95
CA SER A 343 -12.50 1.71 28.34
C SER A 343 -13.64 1.15 29.20
N ASN A 344 -14.83 0.98 28.62
CA ASN A 344 -16.03 0.49 29.32
C ASN A 344 -15.96 -1.02 29.61
N TYR A 345 -15.12 -1.75 28.85
CA TYR A 345 -15.04 -3.21 28.90
C TYR A 345 -13.69 -3.73 29.41
N ARG A 346 -12.89 -2.90 30.10
CA ARG A 346 -11.55 -3.28 30.59
C ARG A 346 -11.54 -4.51 31.51
N SER A 347 -12.60 -4.77 32.26
CA SER A 347 -12.73 -5.95 33.12
C SER A 347 -12.90 -7.25 32.33
N ASN A 348 -13.46 -7.15 31.13
CA ASN A 348 -13.80 -8.30 30.29
C ASN A 348 -12.80 -8.47 29.14
N LEU A 349 -12.20 -7.40 28.64
CA LEU A 349 -11.21 -7.46 27.56
C LEU A 349 -9.81 -7.70 28.13
N VAL A 350 -9.39 -8.96 28.19
CA VAL A 350 -8.03 -9.36 28.56
C VAL A 350 -7.05 -8.97 27.45
N CYS A 351 -7.45 -9.13 26.20
CA CYS A 351 -6.69 -8.75 25.03
C CYS A 351 -7.65 -8.24 23.95
N TYR A 352 -7.28 -7.16 23.27
CA TYR A 352 -7.95 -6.70 22.04
C TYR A 352 -6.89 -6.15 21.09
N LYS A 353 -6.76 -6.79 19.93
CA LYS A 353 -5.72 -6.53 18.94
C LYS A 353 -6.26 -6.74 17.53
N ARG A 354 -5.68 -6.07 16.52
CA ARG A 354 -6.13 -6.21 15.13
C ARG A 354 -5.03 -6.12 14.09
N TYR A 355 -5.23 -6.85 13.00
CA TYR A 355 -4.56 -6.64 11.72
C TYR A 355 -5.51 -5.90 10.78
N ILE A 356 -5.53 -4.57 10.86
CA ILE A 356 -6.42 -3.70 10.07
C ILE A 356 -7.90 -4.04 10.31
N ASP A 357 -8.48 -4.95 9.52
CA ASP A 357 -9.86 -5.44 9.54
C ASP A 357 -10.05 -6.72 10.36
N ASP A 358 -9.02 -7.56 10.48
CA ASP A 358 -9.07 -8.78 11.29
C ASP A 358 -8.86 -8.45 12.78
N ILE A 359 -9.85 -8.73 13.62
CA ILE A 359 -9.84 -8.51 15.07
C ILE A 359 -9.61 -9.83 15.80
N PHE A 360 -8.72 -9.79 16.77
CA PHE A 360 -8.47 -10.84 17.75
C PHE A 360 -8.72 -10.27 19.15
N LEU A 361 -9.56 -10.94 19.94
CA LEU A 361 -9.78 -10.56 21.34
C LEU A 361 -9.90 -11.78 22.25
N ILE A 362 -9.53 -11.57 23.52
CA ILE A 362 -9.71 -12.54 24.60
C ILE A 362 -10.66 -11.94 25.61
N TRP A 363 -11.79 -12.61 25.79
CA TRP A 363 -12.89 -12.15 26.63
C TRP A 363 -12.96 -12.95 27.92
N LYS A 364 -12.96 -12.27 29.06
CA LYS A 364 -13.23 -12.83 30.38
C LYS A 364 -14.71 -12.72 30.69
N GLY A 365 -15.37 -13.88 30.81
CA GLY A 365 -16.79 -13.99 31.12
C GLY A 365 -17.54 -14.97 30.22
N GLY A 366 -18.84 -15.07 30.43
CA GLY A 366 -19.70 -16.00 29.69
C GLY A 366 -20.02 -15.55 28.26
N ILE A 367 -20.46 -16.50 27.44
CA ILE A 367 -20.83 -16.25 26.03
C ILE A 367 -21.95 -15.21 25.88
N ASN A 368 -22.86 -15.13 26.85
CA ASN A 368 -23.97 -14.18 26.83
C ASN A 368 -23.47 -12.73 26.96
N THR A 369 -22.49 -12.47 27.84
CA THR A 369 -21.94 -11.11 28.00
C THR A 369 -21.10 -10.71 26.79
N LEU A 370 -20.40 -11.67 26.19
CA LEU A 370 -19.72 -11.47 24.91
C LEU A 370 -20.71 -11.11 23.79
N GLN A 371 -21.84 -11.82 23.69
CA GLN A 371 -22.85 -11.52 22.67
C GLN A 371 -23.44 -10.13 22.84
N SER A 372 -23.74 -9.70 24.07
CA SER A 372 -24.19 -8.32 24.34
C SER A 372 -23.14 -7.30 23.92
N PHE A 373 -21.87 -7.53 24.25
CA PHE A 373 -20.76 -6.69 23.81
C PHE A 373 -20.69 -6.57 22.28
N LEU A 374 -20.72 -7.69 21.55
CA LEU A 374 -20.66 -7.70 20.09
C LEU A 374 -21.86 -6.97 19.45
N GLN A 375 -23.07 -7.12 20.02
CA GLN A 375 -24.27 -6.42 19.54
C GLN A 375 -24.19 -4.90 19.75
N GLU A 376 -23.61 -4.45 20.86
CA GLU A 376 -23.38 -3.02 21.09
C GLU A 376 -22.35 -2.43 20.14
N LEU A 377 -21.31 -3.20 19.79
CA LEU A 377 -20.29 -2.75 18.83
C LEU A 377 -20.86 -2.44 17.45
N ASP A 378 -21.91 -3.15 17.02
CA ASP A 378 -22.59 -2.87 15.74
C ASP A 378 -23.42 -1.57 15.77
N GLN A 379 -23.73 -1.03 16.96
CA GLN A 379 -24.53 0.19 17.16
C GLN A 379 -23.65 1.44 17.35
N ASN A 380 -22.69 1.65 16.44
CA ASN A 380 -21.63 2.65 16.62
C ASN A 380 -21.83 4.00 15.88
N GLY A 381 -22.91 4.15 15.12
CA GLY A 381 -23.20 5.36 14.32
C GLY A 381 -22.18 5.68 13.20
N ARG A 382 -21.15 4.84 13.02
CA ARG A 382 -20.07 5.00 12.03
C ARG A 382 -20.13 3.99 10.89
N GLY A 383 -21.12 3.10 10.91
CA GLY A 383 -21.34 2.09 9.88
C GLY A 383 -20.37 0.91 9.95
N ILE A 384 -19.60 0.80 11.03
CA ILE A 384 -18.74 -0.37 11.30
C ILE A 384 -19.66 -1.55 11.62
N LYS A 385 -19.40 -2.70 11.02
CA LYS A 385 -20.11 -3.95 11.28
C LYS A 385 -19.11 -5.06 11.48
N LEU A 386 -19.28 -5.81 12.55
CA LEU A 386 -18.44 -6.93 12.89
C LEU A 386 -19.06 -8.24 12.41
N ILE A 387 -18.22 -9.14 11.91
CA ILE A 387 -18.62 -10.48 11.49
C ILE A 387 -17.77 -11.47 12.30
N THR A 388 -18.42 -12.16 13.23
CA THR A 388 -17.81 -13.26 13.98
C THR A 388 -18.11 -14.59 13.27
N PRO A 389 -17.09 -15.44 12.99
CA PRO A 389 -17.25 -16.73 12.31
C PRO A 389 -18.13 -17.75 13.04
#